data_AF-A0AAW7V6H7-F1
#
_entry.id   AF-A0AAW7V6H7-F1
#
_cell.length_a   1.000
_cell.length_b   1.000
_cell.length_c   1.000
_cell.angle_alpha   90.00
_cell.angle_beta   90.00
_cell.angle_gamma   90.00
#
_symmetry.space_group_name_H-M   'P 1'
#
loop_
_entity.id
_entity.type
_entity.pdbx_description
1 polymer ?
#
loop_
_entity_poly.entity_id
_entity_poly.type
_entity_poly.pdbx_seq_one_letter_code
_entity_poly.pdbx_strand_id
1 'polypeptide(L)'
;MAKSTKGAKRIKAAAALWVPGTREEVIEGIRLLGDAQRELVRAETEMNDTIGDITARYAPLTESLKKRMAELQSGIQTWCEAHRDELTGNGKVKFANLTTGEVQWRNRPP
;
A
#
# COMPACT_ATOMS: atom_id res chain seq x y z
N MET A 1 34.27 47.23 -19.90
CA MET A 1 33.14 46.29 -20.04
C MET A 1 33.56 45.16 -20.99
N ALA A 2 33.99 44.01 -20.47
CA ALA A 2 34.18 42.81 -21.30
C ALA A 2 33.78 41.60 -20.45
N LYS A 3 32.51 41.18 -20.58
CA LYS A 3 32.00 39.98 -19.90
C LYS A 3 32.56 38.76 -20.64
N SER A 4 33.40 37.99 -19.95
CA SER A 4 33.86 36.68 -20.42
C SER A 4 32.69 35.70 -20.41
N THR A 5 32.27 35.25 -21.60
CA THR A 5 31.19 34.27 -21.77
C THR A 5 31.70 32.89 -21.34
N LYS A 6 31.33 32.48 -20.13
CA LYS A 6 31.63 31.14 -19.59
C LYS A 6 30.92 30.10 -20.46
N GLY A 7 31.68 29.40 -21.32
CA GLY A 7 31.15 28.37 -22.20
C GLY A 7 30.40 27.28 -21.41
N ALA A 8 29.20 26.94 -21.86
CA ALA A 8 28.38 25.90 -21.24
C ALA A 8 29.15 24.58 -21.22
N LYS A 9 29.45 24.07 -20.01
CA LYS A 9 30.05 22.73 -19.85
C LYS A 9 29.06 21.69 -20.38
N ARG A 10 29.39 21.05 -21.51
CA ARG A 10 28.64 19.89 -22.03
C ARG A 10 28.66 18.81 -20.95
N ILE A 11 27.48 18.43 -20.46
CA ILE A 11 27.31 17.27 -19.59
C ILE A 11 27.60 16.05 -20.47
N LYS A 12 28.70 15.33 -20.20
CA LYS A 12 28.98 14.06 -20.87
C LYS A 12 27.95 13.05 -20.39
N ALA A 13 27.13 12.53 -21.30
CA ALA A 13 26.26 11.41 -21.00
C ALA A 13 27.11 10.20 -20.56
N ALA A 14 26.65 9.50 -19.53
CA ALA A 14 27.30 8.26 -19.10
C ALA A 14 27.31 7.28 -20.29
N ALA A 15 28.44 6.59 -20.49
CA ALA A 15 28.55 5.59 -21.54
C ALA A 15 27.51 4.49 -21.31
N ALA A 16 26.80 4.10 -22.37
CA ALA A 16 25.89 2.97 -22.29
C ALA A 16 26.68 1.70 -21.98
N LEU A 17 26.18 0.90 -21.02
CA LEU A 17 26.82 -0.33 -20.54
C LEU A 17 26.92 -1.42 -21.62
N TRP A 18 26.03 -1.36 -22.63
CA TRP A 18 26.08 -2.22 -23.80
C TRP A 18 25.92 -1.36 -25.06
N VAL A 19 26.94 -1.38 -25.90
CA VAL A 19 26.96 -0.71 -27.20
C VAL A 19 27.44 -1.74 -28.23
N PRO A 20 26.56 -2.26 -29.08
CA PRO A 20 26.97 -3.21 -30.11
C PRO A 20 27.79 -2.50 -31.20
N GLY A 21 28.90 -3.10 -31.60
CA GLY A 21 29.79 -2.59 -32.64
C GLY A 21 29.46 -3.09 -34.05
N THR A 22 28.65 -4.15 -34.17
CA THR A 22 28.30 -4.79 -35.45
C THR A 22 26.81 -5.03 -35.59
N ARG A 23 26.34 -5.25 -36.83
CA ARG A 23 24.92 -5.53 -37.11
C ARG A 23 24.49 -6.86 -36.49
N GLU A 24 25.38 -7.85 -36.51
CA GLU A 24 25.17 -9.19 -35.97
C GLU A 24 25.00 -9.15 -34.44
N GLU A 25 25.79 -8.34 -33.74
CA GLU A 25 25.64 -8.11 -32.29
C GLU A 25 24.30 -7.45 -31.93
N VAL A 26 23.81 -6.53 -32.76
CA VAL A 26 22.48 -5.93 -32.57
C VAL A 26 21.38 -6.99 -32.71
N ILE A 27 21.49 -7.88 -33.72
CA ILE A 27 20.52 -8.95 -33.97
C ILE A 27 20.48 -9.93 -32.79
N GLU A 28 21.65 -10.34 -32.29
CA GLU A 28 21.73 -11.22 -31.12
C GLU A 28 21.20 -10.51 -29.86
N GLY A 29 21.52 -9.22 -29.67
CA GLY A 29 20.99 -8.43 -28.58
C GLY A 29 19.46 -8.32 -28.59
N ILE A 30 18.84 -8.17 -29.77
CA ILE A 30 17.37 -8.17 -29.90
C ILE A 30 16.79 -9.53 -29.52
N ARG A 31 17.44 -10.62 -29.91
CA ARG A 31 17.02 -11.99 -29.53
C ARG A 31 17.07 -12.16 -28.01
N LEU A 32 18.20 -11.83 -27.39
CA LEU A 32 18.41 -11.95 -25.94
C LEU A 32 17.45 -11.04 -25.15
N LEU A 33 17.20 -9.83 -25.64
CA LEU A 33 16.22 -8.92 -25.05
C LEU A 33 14.81 -9.54 -25.07
N GLY A 34 14.42 -10.14 -26.19
CA GLY A 34 13.13 -10.82 -26.30
C GLY A 34 13.02 -12.04 -25.40
N ASP A 35 14.10 -12.82 -25.25
CA ASP A 35 14.16 -13.95 -24.32
C ASP A 35 14.01 -13.48 -22.86
N ALA A 36 14.80 -12.47 -22.45
CA ALA A 36 14.72 -11.89 -21.11
C ALA A 36 13.34 -11.28 -20.82
N GLN A 37 12.71 -10.63 -21.80
CA GLN A 37 11.37 -10.08 -21.64
C GLN A 37 10.32 -11.18 -21.45
N ARG A 38 10.43 -12.31 -22.16
CA ARG A 38 9.54 -13.46 -21.95
C ARG A 38 9.73 -14.09 -20.58
N GLU A 39 10.98 -14.20 -20.11
CA GLU A 39 11.28 -14.73 -18.78
C GLU A 39 10.72 -13.83 -17.67
N LEU A 40 10.87 -12.51 -17.82
CA LEU A 40 10.29 -11.53 -16.90
C LEU A 40 8.77 -11.71 -16.80
N VAL A 41 8.07 -11.77 -17.93
CA VAL A 41 6.60 -11.94 -17.93
C VAL A 41 6.19 -13.24 -17.27
N ARG A 42 6.93 -14.35 -17.47
CA ARG A 42 6.65 -15.63 -16.80
C ARG A 42 6.81 -15.50 -15.29
N ALA A 43 7.91 -14.90 -14.83
CA ALA A 43 8.17 -14.71 -13.41
C ALA A 43 7.12 -13.81 -12.74
N GLU A 44 6.73 -12.72 -13.41
CA GLU A 44 5.65 -11.84 -12.91
C GLU A 44 4.30 -12.57 -12.86
N THR A 45 4.01 -13.42 -13.85
CA THR A 45 2.78 -14.20 -13.87
C THR A 45 2.73 -15.17 -12.69
N GLU A 46 3.80 -15.96 -12.48
CA GLU A 46 3.90 -16.91 -11.37
C GLU A 46 3.79 -16.21 -9.99
N MET A 47 4.43 -15.04 -9.86
CA MET A 47 4.31 -14.21 -8.66
C MET A 47 2.85 -13.79 -8.42
N ASN A 48 2.17 -13.30 -9.45
CA ASN A 48 0.79 -12.81 -9.34
C ASN A 48 -0.19 -13.95 -9.05
N ASP A 49 0.01 -15.14 -9.65
CA ASP A 49 -0.78 -16.33 -9.36
C ASP A 49 -0.63 -16.72 -7.88
N THR A 50 0.61 -16.73 -7.37
CA THR A 50 0.89 -17.02 -5.96
C THR A 50 0.26 -15.99 -5.01
N ILE A 51 0.31 -14.69 -5.36
CA ILE A 51 -0.36 -13.62 -4.60
C ILE A 51 -1.87 -13.85 -4.61
N GLY A 52 -2.43 -14.25 -5.75
CA GLY A 52 -3.85 -14.60 -5.90
C GLY A 52 -4.27 -15.72 -4.96
N ASP A 53 -3.50 -16.82 -4.93
CA ASP A 53 -3.77 -17.97 -4.07
C ASP A 53 -3.70 -17.63 -2.59
N ILE A 54 -2.67 -16.88 -2.17
CA ILE A 54 -2.54 -16.42 -0.78
C ILE A 54 -3.72 -15.53 -0.41
N THR A 55 -4.08 -14.58 -1.29
CA THR A 55 -5.20 -13.67 -1.05
C THR A 55 -6.51 -14.45 -0.94
N ALA A 56 -6.78 -15.39 -1.84
CA ALA A 56 -7.98 -16.22 -1.82
C ALA A 56 -8.07 -17.07 -0.53
N ARG A 57 -6.93 -17.56 -0.03
CA ARG A 57 -6.87 -18.33 1.21
C ARG A 57 -7.23 -17.51 2.45
N TYR A 58 -6.73 -16.28 2.53
CA TYR A 58 -6.93 -15.42 3.70
C TYR A 58 -8.15 -14.51 3.60
N ALA A 59 -8.71 -14.29 2.41
CA ALA A 59 -9.93 -13.53 2.19
C ALA A 59 -11.10 -13.99 3.09
N PRO A 60 -11.51 -15.27 3.14
CA PRO A 60 -12.65 -15.69 3.95
C PRO A 60 -12.40 -15.51 5.46
N LEU A 61 -11.17 -15.76 5.93
CA LEU A 61 -10.80 -15.53 7.32
C LEU A 61 -10.87 -14.03 7.66
N THR A 62 -10.33 -13.19 6.80
CA THR A 62 -10.32 -11.74 6.98
C THR A 62 -11.74 -11.18 7.00
N GLU A 63 -12.59 -11.61 6.07
CA GLU A 63 -13.98 -11.16 6.01
C GLU A 63 -14.81 -11.66 7.20
N SER A 64 -14.60 -12.88 7.67
CA SER A 64 -15.28 -13.38 8.88
C SER A 64 -14.86 -12.63 10.15
N LEU A 65 -13.57 -12.31 10.29
CA LEU A 65 -13.06 -11.50 11.39
C LEU A 65 -13.60 -10.06 11.33
N LYS A 66 -13.62 -9.43 10.15
CA LYS A 66 -14.21 -8.10 9.97
C LYS A 66 -15.69 -8.08 10.36
N LYS A 67 -16.45 -9.09 9.91
CA LYS A 67 -17.87 -9.20 10.27
C LYS A 67 -18.05 -9.35 11.77
N ARG A 68 -17.25 -10.21 12.42
CA ARG A 68 -17.30 -10.40 13.87
C ARG A 68 -16.93 -9.12 14.63
N MET A 69 -15.91 -8.40 14.16
CA MET A 69 -15.53 -7.11 14.73
C MET A 69 -16.68 -6.10 14.62
N ALA A 70 -17.33 -6.01 13.46
CA ALA A 70 -18.47 -5.10 13.25
C ALA A 70 -19.66 -5.45 14.15
N GLU A 71 -20.00 -6.74 14.29
CA GLU A 71 -21.06 -7.20 15.20
C GLU A 71 -20.76 -6.83 16.65
N LEU A 72 -19.53 -7.11 17.12
CA LEU A 72 -19.11 -6.79 18.49
C LEU A 72 -19.10 -5.28 18.72
N GLN A 73 -18.56 -4.51 17.77
CA GLN A 73 -18.53 -3.05 17.85
C GLN A 73 -19.95 -2.47 17.91
N SER A 74 -20.87 -2.96 17.08
CA SER A 74 -22.26 -2.53 17.12
C SER A 74 -22.92 -2.87 18.44
N GLY A 75 -22.71 -4.07 18.98
CA GLY A 75 -23.28 -4.47 20.28
C GLY A 75 -22.75 -3.63 21.44
N ILE A 76 -21.43 -3.38 21.46
CA ILE A 76 -20.80 -2.49 22.44
C ILE A 76 -21.35 -1.08 22.31
N GLN A 77 -21.46 -0.55 21.09
CA GLN A 77 -22.00 0.78 20.84
C GLN A 77 -23.45 0.90 21.34
N THR A 78 -24.34 -0.03 20.97
CA THR A 78 -25.73 -0.01 21.42
C THR A 78 -25.85 -0.08 22.94
N TRP A 79 -25.04 -0.90 23.61
CA TRP A 79 -25.04 -0.98 25.07
C TRP A 79 -24.52 0.32 25.71
N CYS A 80 -23.41 0.88 25.20
CA CYS A 80 -22.85 2.13 25.68
C CYS A 80 -23.79 3.32 25.46
N GLU A 81 -24.55 3.34 24.37
CA GLU A 81 -25.58 4.35 24.11
C GLU A 81 -26.76 4.23 25.07
N ALA A 82 -27.22 3.00 25.37
CA ALA A 82 -28.30 2.75 26.31
C ALA A 82 -27.94 3.09 27.77
N HIS A 83 -26.68 2.85 28.17
CA HIS A 83 -26.17 3.11 29.53
C HIS A 83 -25.36 4.41 29.61
N ARG A 84 -25.53 5.30 28.62
CA ARG A 84 -24.72 6.51 28.51
C ARG A 84 -24.82 7.39 29.75
N ASP A 85 -26.02 7.58 30.28
CA ASP A 85 -26.23 8.45 31.44
C ASP A 85 -25.60 7.88 32.71
N GLU A 86 -25.61 6.56 32.88
CA GLU A 86 -24.95 5.87 34.00
C GLU A 86 -23.43 5.94 33.89
N LEU A 87 -22.89 5.71 32.67
CA LEU A 87 -21.45 5.69 32.41
C LEU A 87 -20.81 7.08 32.41
N THR A 88 -21.57 8.10 32.01
CA THR A 88 -21.08 9.49 31.93
C THR A 88 -21.43 10.33 33.15
N GLY A 89 -22.09 9.75 34.15
CA GLY A 89 -22.57 10.47 35.33
C GLY A 89 -23.54 11.59 34.96
N ASN A 90 -24.52 11.28 34.11
CA ASN A 90 -25.49 12.19 33.52
C ASN A 90 -24.83 13.29 32.66
N GLY A 91 -23.85 12.90 31.83
CA GLY A 91 -23.15 13.82 30.91
C GLY A 91 -22.00 14.63 31.51
N LYS A 92 -21.53 14.31 32.71
CA LYS A 92 -20.38 14.99 33.36
C LYS A 92 -19.04 14.66 32.68
N VAL A 93 -18.89 13.44 32.15
CA VAL A 93 -17.67 13.01 31.44
C VAL A 93 -18.00 12.49 30.04
N LYS A 94 -17.10 12.70 29.08
CA LYS A 94 -17.27 12.29 27.67
C LYS A 94 -16.62 10.95 27.32
N PHE A 95 -16.19 10.21 28.33
CA PHE A 95 -15.48 8.95 28.20
C PHE A 95 -15.88 8.00 29.32
N ALA A 96 -15.86 6.70 29.05
CA ALA A 96 -16.06 5.63 30.00
C ALA A 96 -14.84 4.71 29.95
N ASN A 97 -14.15 4.56 31.09
CA ASN A 97 -13.02 3.66 31.20
C ASN A 97 -13.54 2.29 31.66
N LEU A 98 -13.44 1.28 30.79
CA LEU A 98 -13.77 -0.11 31.09
C LEU A 98 -12.48 -0.88 31.34
N THR A 99 -12.56 -1.99 32.07
CA THR A 99 -11.38 -2.81 32.45
C THR A 99 -10.50 -3.22 31.26
N THR A 100 -11.10 -3.38 30.08
CA THR A 100 -10.41 -3.83 28.85
C THR A 100 -10.23 -2.74 27.80
N GLY A 101 -10.64 -1.50 28.07
CA GLY A 101 -10.52 -0.40 27.10
C GLY A 101 -11.38 0.81 27.44
N GLU A 102 -11.19 1.88 26.67
CA GLU A 102 -11.91 3.15 26.85
C GLU A 102 -12.91 3.37 25.72
N VAL A 103 -14.10 3.86 26.06
CA VAL A 103 -15.12 4.32 25.11
C VAL A 103 -15.23 5.84 25.22
N GLN A 104 -15.10 6.55 24.09
CA GLN A 104 -15.22 8.01 24.05
C GLN A 104 -16.39 8.44 23.17
N TRP A 105 -17.21 9.36 23.68
CA TRP A 105 -18.22 10.05 22.87
C TRP A 105 -17.62 11.31 22.27
N ARG A 106 -17.52 11.34 20.94
CA ARG A 106 -17.02 12.49 20.19
C ARG A 106 -18.14 13.08 19.35
N ASN A 107 -18.40 14.37 19.53
CA ASN A 107 -19.23 15.11 18.58
C ASN A 107 -18.33 15.53 17.41
N ARG A 108 -18.61 15.03 16.19
CA ARG A 108 -17.92 15.48 14.97
C ARG A 108 -18.84 16.49 14.26
N PRO A 109 -18.55 17.80 14.31
CA PRO A 109 -19.32 18.77 13.53
C PRO A 109 -19.12 18.52 12.02
N PRO A 110 -20.17 18.74 11.19
CA PRO A 110 -20.15 18.54 9.74
C PRO A 110 -19.31 19.58 8.99
#